data_AF-A0A914EJS9-F1
#
_entry.id   AF-A0A914EJS9-F1
#
_cell.length_a   1.000
_cell.length_b   1.000
_cell.length_c   1.000
_cell.angle_alpha   90.00
_cell.angle_beta   90.00
_cell.angle_gamma   90.00
#
_symmetry.space_group_name_H-M   'P 1'
#
loop_
_entity.id
_entity.type
_entity.pdbx_description
1 polymer ?
#
loop_
_entity_poly.entity_id
_entity_poly.type
_entity_poly.pdbx_seq_one_letter_code
_entity_poly.pdbx_strand_id
1 'polypeptide(L)'
;MARPVRPPAPPSGSRRPPVNVYVTLPQEPGDERRGSVVAQYFAALPKMVCCFCCCPVFKCAIWLCILEFVVSIYAWYTTFNLLILTFEDLQIKDVVVLLMLTGWLIALCSSSGALIAAQYKKKAHWVLPRLILQAGLLVIGFLVLFVEIAYFSGASQRINGWVIWIYESFLDEPLTKEHRKEIHNELKNIALVLLMIVIAFIVYMALGLCATRKFQKDLERDYPQFRPVSGQAPSAPPQPPTNPNYPKAI
;
A
#
# COMPACT_ATOMS: atom_id res chain seq x y z
N MET A 1 -81.88 59.51 0.83
CA MET A 1 -80.48 59.95 1.01
C MET A 1 -79.97 59.38 2.32
N ALA A 2 -79.17 58.32 2.26
CA ALA A 2 -78.72 57.55 3.42
C ALA A 2 -77.18 57.61 3.54
N ARG A 3 -76.70 57.77 4.78
CA ARG A 3 -75.28 57.78 5.18
C ARG A 3 -74.73 56.33 5.33
N PRO A 4 -73.40 56.15 5.46
CA PRO A 4 -72.63 55.09 4.82
C PRO A 4 -72.42 53.84 5.68
N VAL A 5 -71.96 52.74 5.08
CA VAL A 5 -71.41 51.59 5.81
C VAL A 5 -70.07 51.18 5.19
N ARG A 6 -69.00 51.30 6.00
CA ARG A 6 -67.67 50.73 5.70
C ARG A 6 -67.77 49.20 5.67
N PRO A 7 -67.15 48.52 4.70
CA PRO A 7 -66.96 47.07 4.78
C PRO A 7 -65.94 46.72 5.89
N PRO A 8 -66.11 45.57 6.58
CA PRO A 8 -65.29 45.15 7.71
C PRO A 8 -63.92 44.60 7.26
N ALA A 9 -62.94 44.69 8.16
CA ALA A 9 -61.62 44.10 8.00
C ALA A 9 -61.67 42.56 8.05
N PRO A 10 -60.93 41.85 7.18
CA PRO A 10 -60.81 40.41 7.26
C PRO A 10 -59.87 39.97 8.41
N PRO A 11 -60.14 38.80 9.02
CA PRO A 11 -59.57 38.39 10.30
C PRO A 11 -58.10 37.94 10.23
N SER A 12 -57.37 38.32 11.27
CA SER A 12 -56.08 37.78 11.65
C SER A 12 -56.21 36.31 12.09
N GLY A 13 -55.34 35.45 11.55
CA GLY A 13 -54.94 34.22 12.24
C GLY A 13 -55.39 32.91 11.60
N SER A 14 -54.55 32.38 10.71
CA SER A 14 -54.35 30.94 10.57
C SER A 14 -52.88 30.71 10.26
N ARG A 15 -52.08 30.57 11.32
CA ARG A 15 -50.74 29.99 11.24
C ARG A 15 -50.90 28.56 10.75
N ARG A 16 -50.64 28.30 9.46
CA ARG A 16 -50.30 26.96 9.02
C ARG A 16 -48.88 26.67 9.52
N PRO A 17 -48.64 25.57 10.26
CA PRO A 17 -47.28 25.16 10.53
C PRO A 17 -46.60 24.79 9.20
N PRO A 18 -45.29 25.05 9.04
CA PRO A 18 -44.55 24.46 7.93
C PRO A 18 -44.61 22.94 8.08
N VAL A 19 -45.07 22.27 7.01
CA VAL A 19 -44.95 20.83 6.86
C VAL A 19 -43.46 20.54 6.70
N ASN A 20 -42.80 20.18 7.81
CA ASN A 20 -41.49 19.55 7.76
C ASN A 20 -41.69 18.17 7.13
N VAL A 21 -41.43 18.09 5.82
CA VAL A 21 -41.17 16.82 5.16
C VAL A 21 -39.77 16.39 5.59
N TYR A 22 -39.69 15.67 6.70
CA TYR A 22 -38.52 14.87 7.02
C TYR A 22 -38.45 13.76 5.96
N VAL A 23 -37.61 13.95 4.95
CA VAL A 23 -37.10 12.83 4.17
C VAL A 23 -36.20 12.05 5.12
N THR A 24 -36.75 11.01 5.73
CA THR A 24 -36.00 10.01 6.47
C THR A 24 -35.09 9.32 5.45
N LEU A 25 -33.82 9.73 5.41
CA LEU A 25 -32.76 8.92 4.81
C LEU A 25 -32.77 7.54 5.49
N PRO A 26 -32.54 6.44 4.74
CA PRO A 26 -32.41 5.12 5.34
C PRO A 26 -31.27 5.18 6.35
N GLN A 27 -31.61 4.99 7.63
CA GLN A 27 -30.65 4.80 8.69
C GLN A 27 -30.00 3.42 8.44
N GLU A 28 -28.81 3.42 7.85
CA GLU A 28 -28.05 2.19 7.64
C GLU A 28 -27.80 1.52 9.00
N PRO A 29 -28.15 0.23 9.15
CA PRO A 29 -27.90 -0.49 10.38
C PRO A 29 -26.42 -0.90 10.45
N GLY A 30 -25.74 -0.50 11.52
CA GLY A 30 -24.68 -1.33 12.11
C GLY A 30 -23.24 -0.89 11.84
N ASP A 31 -22.84 0.23 12.44
CA ASP A 31 -21.45 0.62 12.70
C ASP A 31 -20.69 -0.39 13.59
N GLU A 32 -21.39 -1.34 14.22
CA GLU A 32 -20.80 -2.40 15.05
C GLU A 32 -20.08 -3.50 14.23
N ARG A 33 -20.33 -3.62 12.92
CA ARG A 33 -19.73 -4.68 12.09
C ARG A 33 -18.32 -4.32 11.59
N ARG A 34 -17.99 -3.02 11.46
CA ARG A 34 -16.68 -2.53 10.98
C ARG A 34 -15.55 -2.72 12.00
N GLY A 35 -15.85 -2.58 13.29
CA GLY A 35 -14.90 -2.86 14.37
C GLY A 35 -14.50 -4.35 14.47
N SER A 36 -15.43 -5.25 14.13
CA SER A 36 -15.19 -6.70 14.20
C SER A 36 -14.19 -7.21 13.16
N VAL A 37 -14.14 -6.57 11.99
CA VAL A 37 -13.28 -6.98 10.88
C VAL A 37 -11.81 -6.62 11.17
N VAL A 38 -11.57 -5.41 11.67
CA VAL A 38 -10.22 -4.95 12.07
C VAL A 38 -9.71 -5.76 13.27
N ALA A 39 -10.56 -6.02 14.27
CA ALA A 39 -10.23 -6.89 15.39
C ALA A 39 -9.96 -8.34 14.96
N GLN A 40 -10.68 -8.87 13.97
CA GLN A 40 -10.40 -10.18 13.38
C GLN A 40 -9.04 -10.24 12.66
N TYR A 41 -8.64 -9.18 11.95
CA TYR A 41 -7.31 -9.10 11.33
C TYR A 41 -6.17 -9.01 12.36
N PHE A 42 -6.37 -8.27 13.45
CA PHE A 42 -5.39 -8.20 14.56
C PHE A 42 -5.32 -9.50 15.39
N ALA A 43 -6.43 -10.22 15.56
CA ALA A 43 -6.43 -11.54 16.22
C ALA A 43 -5.82 -12.66 15.34
N ALA A 44 -5.76 -12.47 14.02
CA ALA A 44 -5.14 -13.40 13.09
C ALA A 44 -3.61 -13.23 12.94
N LEU A 45 -3.06 -12.06 13.28
CA LEU A 45 -1.62 -11.77 13.26
C LEU A 45 -0.76 -12.79 14.04
N PRO A 46 -1.07 -13.16 15.31
CA PRO A 46 -0.28 -14.17 16.03
C PRO A 46 -0.47 -15.59 15.46
N LYS A 47 -1.62 -15.91 14.86
CA LYS A 47 -1.84 -17.20 14.18
C LYS A 47 -1.05 -17.31 12.86
N MET A 48 -0.85 -16.21 12.15
CA MET A 48 0.04 -16.17 10.97
C MET A 48 1.51 -16.35 11.36
N VAL A 49 1.97 -15.77 12.48
CA VAL A 49 3.34 -15.93 12.99
C VAL A 49 3.61 -17.37 13.46
N CYS A 50 2.62 -18.03 14.08
CA CYS A 50 2.74 -19.43 14.49
C CYS A 50 2.78 -20.41 13.29
N CYS A 51 2.21 -20.01 12.14
CA CYS A 51 2.20 -20.81 10.91
C CYS A 51 3.59 -20.89 10.22
N PHE A 52 4.53 -19.98 10.54
CA PHE A 52 5.89 -19.98 10.00
C PHE A 52 6.77 -21.15 10.46
N CYS A 53 6.36 -21.86 11.51
CA CYS A 53 7.06 -23.03 12.05
C CYS A 53 6.58 -24.35 11.44
N CYS A 54 5.36 -24.41 10.89
CA CYS A 54 4.73 -25.66 10.43
C CYS A 54 4.33 -25.67 8.95
N CYS A 55 4.24 -24.51 8.28
CA CYS A 55 3.95 -24.44 6.85
C CYS A 55 5.24 -24.30 6.01
N PRO A 56 5.29 -24.88 4.80
CA PRO A 56 6.38 -24.66 3.87
C PRO A 56 6.46 -23.16 3.53
N VAL A 57 7.63 -22.57 3.78
CA VAL A 57 7.90 -21.12 3.68
C VAL A 57 7.46 -20.53 2.34
N PHE A 58 7.57 -21.31 1.27
CA PHE A 58 7.11 -20.94 -0.07
C PHE A 58 5.60 -20.69 -0.13
N LYS A 59 4.77 -21.51 0.50
CA LYS A 59 3.31 -21.30 0.50
C LYS A 59 2.96 -19.99 1.19
N CYS A 60 3.65 -19.67 2.30
CA CYS A 60 3.47 -18.39 2.99
C CYS A 60 3.84 -17.21 2.08
N ALA A 61 4.97 -17.27 1.38
CA ALA A 61 5.39 -16.23 0.45
C ALA A 61 4.38 -16.04 -0.70
N ILE A 62 3.83 -17.14 -1.24
CA ILE A 62 2.81 -17.09 -2.29
C ILE A 62 1.49 -16.50 -1.79
N TRP A 63 1.02 -16.88 -0.60
CA TRP A 63 -0.20 -16.30 -0.02
C TRP A 63 -0.07 -14.79 0.15
N LEU A 64 1.09 -14.30 0.58
CA LEU A 64 1.35 -12.87 0.67
C LEU A 64 1.34 -12.21 -0.73
N CYS A 65 1.97 -12.82 -1.74
CA CYS A 65 1.87 -12.33 -3.12
C CYS A 65 0.41 -12.25 -3.61
N ILE A 66 -0.39 -13.28 -3.36
CA ILE A 66 -1.80 -13.32 -3.77
C ILE A 66 -2.58 -12.18 -3.11
N LEU A 67 -2.37 -11.93 -1.82
CA LEU A 67 -3.03 -10.82 -1.11
C LEU A 67 -2.65 -9.46 -1.71
N GLU A 68 -1.36 -9.22 -1.98
CA GLU A 68 -0.91 -8.00 -2.66
C GLU A 68 -1.54 -7.83 -4.04
N PHE A 69 -1.67 -8.93 -4.79
CA PHE A 69 -2.33 -8.93 -6.10
C PHE A 69 -3.80 -8.57 -6.01
N VAL A 70 -4.55 -9.21 -5.11
CA VAL A 70 -5.98 -8.97 -4.93
C VAL A 70 -6.23 -7.51 -4.58
N VAL A 71 -5.48 -6.96 -3.63
CA VAL A 71 -5.59 -5.55 -3.25
C VAL A 71 -5.23 -4.62 -4.41
N SER A 72 -4.16 -4.92 -5.14
CA SER A 72 -3.71 -4.08 -6.26
C SER A 72 -4.67 -4.11 -7.46
N ILE A 73 -5.23 -5.29 -7.79
CA ILE A 73 -6.24 -5.45 -8.83
C ILE A 73 -7.54 -4.75 -8.42
N TYR A 74 -7.96 -4.88 -7.17
CA TYR A 74 -9.13 -4.17 -6.65
C TYR A 74 -8.96 -2.66 -6.79
N ALA A 75 -7.83 -2.11 -6.34
CA ALA A 75 -7.53 -0.69 -6.47
C ALA A 75 -7.51 -0.23 -7.93
N TRP A 76 -6.85 -1.00 -8.82
CA TRP A 76 -6.82 -0.72 -10.25
C TRP A 76 -8.22 -0.72 -10.87
N TYR A 77 -9.04 -1.72 -10.55
CA TYR A 77 -10.40 -1.84 -11.05
C TYR A 77 -11.29 -0.70 -10.57
N THR A 78 -11.19 -0.30 -9.30
CA THR A 78 -11.92 0.85 -8.77
C THR A 78 -11.54 2.13 -9.49
N THR A 79 -10.25 2.41 -9.69
CA THR A 79 -9.78 3.60 -10.43
C THR A 79 -10.22 3.56 -11.89
N PHE A 80 -10.14 2.40 -12.53
CA PHE A 80 -10.58 2.23 -13.91
C PHE A 80 -12.08 2.45 -14.08
N ASN A 81 -12.89 1.93 -13.16
CA ASN A 81 -14.34 2.17 -13.16
C ASN A 81 -14.67 3.64 -12.96
N LEU A 82 -13.96 4.34 -12.05
CA LEU A 82 -14.13 5.78 -11.87
C LEU A 82 -13.81 6.53 -13.16
N LEU A 83 -12.72 6.17 -13.85
CA LEU A 83 -12.36 6.77 -15.14
C LEU A 83 -13.44 6.57 -16.22
N ILE A 84 -14.05 5.38 -16.28
CA ILE A 84 -15.15 5.10 -17.23
C ILE A 84 -16.40 5.92 -16.89
N LEU A 85 -16.73 6.03 -15.60
CA LEU A 85 -17.91 6.78 -15.15
C LEU A 85 -17.77 8.29 -15.37
N THR A 86 -16.54 8.81 -15.36
CA THR A 86 -16.24 10.25 -15.48
C THR A 86 -15.63 10.60 -16.84
N PHE A 87 -15.94 9.82 -17.88
CA PHE A 87 -15.31 9.96 -19.20
C PHE A 87 -15.56 11.32 -19.88
N GLU A 88 -16.67 12.00 -19.54
CA GLU A 88 -16.98 13.34 -20.06
C GLU A 88 -16.12 14.44 -19.41
N ASP A 89 -15.69 14.25 -18.16
CA ASP A 89 -14.83 15.17 -17.39
C ASP A 89 -13.47 14.50 -17.09
N LEU A 90 -12.79 14.04 -18.13
CA LEU A 90 -11.53 13.30 -18.01
C LEU A 90 -10.42 14.17 -17.40
N GLN A 91 -10.05 13.89 -16.16
CA GLN A 91 -8.93 14.58 -15.51
C GLN A 91 -7.60 13.84 -15.75
N ILE A 92 -6.55 14.57 -16.13
CA ILE A 92 -5.21 14.00 -16.41
C ILE A 92 -4.68 13.22 -15.20
N LYS A 93 -5.02 13.65 -13.98
CA LYS A 93 -4.60 12.97 -12.74
C LYS A 93 -5.06 11.51 -12.70
N ASP A 94 -6.28 11.21 -13.14
CA ASP A 94 -6.85 9.87 -13.06
C ASP A 94 -6.16 8.93 -14.06
N VAL A 95 -5.77 9.47 -15.22
CA VAL A 95 -4.95 8.77 -16.22
C VAL A 95 -3.55 8.47 -15.67
N VAL A 96 -2.92 9.45 -15.01
CA VAL A 96 -1.59 9.28 -14.39
C VAL A 96 -1.63 8.24 -13.28
N VAL A 97 -2.64 8.28 -12.41
CA VAL A 97 -2.83 7.29 -11.34
C VAL A 97 -3.04 5.90 -11.93
N LEU A 98 -3.88 5.76 -12.96
CA LEU A 98 -4.09 4.48 -13.64
C LEU A 98 -2.79 3.95 -14.28
N LEU A 99 -1.98 4.82 -14.88
CA LEU A 99 -0.68 4.45 -15.45
C LEU A 99 0.31 4.00 -14.36
N MET A 100 0.36 4.67 -13.22
CA MET A 100 1.16 4.21 -12.09
C MET A 100 0.68 2.84 -11.56
N LEU A 101 -0.63 2.64 -11.44
CA LEU A 101 -1.21 1.36 -10.98
C LEU A 101 -0.96 0.22 -11.97
N THR A 102 -1.01 0.47 -13.28
CA THR A 102 -0.64 -0.54 -14.28
C THR A 102 0.84 -0.91 -14.21
N GLY A 103 1.74 0.08 -14.07
CA GLY A 103 3.16 -0.17 -13.85
C GLY A 103 3.42 -1.00 -12.59
N TRP A 104 2.69 -0.69 -11.51
CA TRP A 104 2.73 -1.45 -10.25
C TRP A 104 2.30 -2.91 -10.44
N LEU A 105 1.19 -3.16 -11.17
CA LEU A 105 0.75 -4.53 -11.48
C LEU A 105 1.78 -5.31 -12.31
N ILE A 106 2.43 -4.67 -13.28
CA ILE A 106 3.50 -5.30 -14.07
C ILE A 106 4.70 -5.67 -13.18
N ALA A 107 5.08 -4.81 -12.24
CA ALA A 107 6.13 -5.09 -11.26
C ALA A 107 5.76 -6.25 -10.32
N LEU A 108 4.50 -6.32 -9.87
CA LEU A 108 3.99 -7.45 -9.09
C LEU A 108 3.98 -8.77 -9.88
N CYS A 109 3.56 -8.73 -11.14
CA CYS A 109 3.58 -9.87 -12.07
C CYS A 109 4.98 -10.39 -12.31
N SER A 110 5.93 -9.52 -12.66
CA SER A 110 7.31 -9.91 -12.92
C SER A 110 8.00 -10.45 -11.66
N SER A 111 7.82 -9.81 -10.50
CA SER A 111 8.41 -10.28 -9.24
C SER A 111 7.82 -11.60 -8.74
N SER A 112 6.51 -11.80 -8.88
CA SER A 112 5.84 -13.03 -8.47
C SER A 112 6.11 -14.17 -9.46
N GLY A 113 6.17 -13.87 -10.76
CA GLY A 113 6.60 -14.82 -11.78
C GLY A 113 8.03 -15.31 -11.53
N ALA A 114 8.94 -14.41 -11.15
CA ALA A 114 10.31 -14.76 -10.79
C ALA A 114 10.37 -15.67 -9.54
N LEU A 115 9.53 -15.42 -8.53
CA LEU A 115 9.40 -16.26 -7.34
C LEU A 115 8.92 -17.68 -7.69
N ILE A 116 7.91 -17.80 -8.56
CA ILE A 116 7.40 -19.09 -9.05
C ILE A 116 8.49 -19.80 -9.87
N ALA A 117 9.18 -19.08 -10.76
CA ALA A 117 10.29 -19.62 -11.54
C ALA A 117 11.44 -20.11 -10.65
N ALA A 118 11.71 -19.45 -9.52
CA ALA A 118 12.72 -19.87 -8.55
C ALA A 118 12.43 -21.25 -7.95
N GLN A 119 11.15 -21.56 -7.69
CA GLN A 119 10.73 -22.90 -7.25
C GLN A 119 10.95 -23.95 -8.34
N TYR A 120 10.44 -23.69 -9.56
CA TYR A 120 10.53 -24.67 -10.64
C TYR A 120 11.98 -24.92 -11.07
N LYS A 121 12.79 -23.87 -11.19
CA LYS A 121 14.19 -23.97 -11.63
C LYS A 121 15.16 -24.29 -10.51
N LYS A 122 14.71 -24.24 -9.24
CA LYS A 122 15.54 -24.48 -8.05
C LYS A 122 16.80 -23.60 -8.02
N LYS A 123 16.66 -22.34 -8.42
CA LYS A 123 17.76 -21.35 -8.49
C LYS A 123 17.45 -20.14 -7.63
N ALA A 124 18.25 -19.92 -6.58
CA ALA A 124 18.05 -18.85 -5.61
C ALA A 124 18.08 -17.43 -6.21
N HIS A 125 18.85 -17.21 -7.29
CA HIS A 125 18.96 -15.90 -7.94
C HIS A 125 17.61 -15.34 -8.43
N TRP A 126 16.67 -16.20 -8.80
CA TRP A 126 15.36 -15.78 -9.31
C TRP A 126 14.43 -15.21 -8.21
N VAL A 127 14.81 -15.34 -6.94
CA VAL A 127 14.06 -14.76 -5.81
C VAL A 127 14.38 -13.26 -5.64
N LEU A 128 15.51 -12.77 -6.17
CA LEU A 128 15.98 -11.40 -5.97
C LEU A 128 15.01 -10.29 -6.38
N PRO A 129 14.33 -10.34 -7.54
CA PRO A 129 13.40 -9.29 -7.94
C PRO A 129 12.31 -9.06 -6.89
N ARG A 130 11.83 -10.13 -6.25
CA ARG A 130 10.84 -10.07 -5.17
C ARG A 130 11.42 -9.46 -3.90
N LEU A 131 12.65 -9.83 -3.51
CA LEU A 131 13.32 -9.24 -2.35
C LEU A 131 13.53 -7.73 -2.53
N ILE A 132 13.98 -7.30 -3.72
CA ILE A 132 14.24 -5.89 -4.01
C ILE A 132 12.94 -5.10 -3.94
N LEU A 133 11.86 -5.62 -4.54
CA LEU A 133 10.55 -4.97 -4.50
C LEU A 133 10.04 -4.82 -3.06
N GLN A 134 10.11 -5.89 -2.26
CA GLN A 134 9.68 -5.86 -0.85
C GLN A 134 10.54 -4.94 0.02
N ALA A 135 11.86 -4.93 -0.19
CA ALA A 135 12.77 -4.05 0.53
C ALA A 135 12.52 -2.57 0.18
N GLY A 136 12.31 -2.24 -1.10
CA GLY A 136 11.99 -0.88 -1.52
C GLY A 136 10.69 -0.36 -0.89
N LEU A 137 9.63 -1.18 -0.92
CA LEU A 137 8.37 -0.85 -0.26
C LEU A 137 8.51 -0.69 1.27
N LEU A 138 9.34 -1.52 1.91
CA LEU A 138 9.60 -1.40 3.34
C LEU A 138 10.28 -0.06 3.68
N VAL A 139 11.27 0.36 2.88
CA VAL A 139 11.93 1.67 3.03
C VAL A 139 10.92 2.80 2.86
N ILE A 140 10.06 2.74 1.84
CA ILE A 140 9.00 3.74 1.63
C ILE A 140 8.06 3.77 2.84
N GLY A 141 7.67 2.61 3.37
CA GLY A 141 6.85 2.51 4.58
C GLY A 141 7.47 3.22 5.78
N PHE A 142 8.77 3.03 6.03
CA PHE A 142 9.49 3.73 7.10
C PHE A 142 9.60 5.24 6.86
N LEU A 143 9.77 5.69 5.61
CA LEU A 143 9.78 7.11 5.29
C LEU A 143 8.43 7.76 5.59
N VAL A 144 7.32 7.12 5.19
CA VAL A 144 5.97 7.59 5.52
C VAL A 144 5.77 7.61 7.03
N LEU A 145 6.16 6.55 7.74
CA LEU A 145 6.08 6.50 9.21
C LEU A 145 6.86 7.65 9.87
N PHE A 146 8.04 8.00 9.34
CA PHE A 146 8.83 9.12 9.85
C PHE A 146 8.09 10.46 9.66
N VAL A 147 7.45 10.67 8.50
CA VAL A 147 6.63 11.85 8.23
C VAL A 147 5.42 11.91 9.19
N GLU A 148 4.76 10.78 9.45
CA GLU A 148 3.64 10.70 10.40
C GLU A 148 4.08 10.98 11.84
N ILE A 149 5.24 10.48 12.27
CA ILE A 149 5.78 10.80 13.60
C ILE A 149 6.08 12.30 13.69
N ALA A 150 6.65 12.90 12.64
CA ALA A 150 6.88 14.34 12.57
C ALA A 150 5.54 15.13 12.60
N TYR A 151 4.49 14.59 11.99
CA TYR A 151 3.15 15.15 12.02
C TYR A 151 2.63 15.29 13.46
N PHE A 152 2.67 14.19 14.23
CA PHE A 152 2.18 14.18 15.61
C PHE A 152 3.11 14.87 16.61
N SER A 153 4.40 15.04 16.29
CA SER A 153 5.36 15.74 17.17
C SER A 153 5.28 17.26 17.10
N GLY A 154 4.43 17.82 16.23
CA GLY A 154 4.15 19.26 16.15
C GLY A 154 4.43 19.90 14.79
N ALA A 155 4.89 19.14 13.79
CA ALA A 155 5.03 19.65 12.42
C ALA A 155 3.72 19.65 11.62
N SER A 156 2.59 19.27 12.25
CA SER A 156 1.27 19.15 11.60
C SER A 156 0.86 20.39 10.81
N GLN A 157 1.11 21.60 11.30
CA GLN A 157 0.77 22.83 10.57
C GLN A 157 1.54 22.97 9.25
N ARG A 158 2.83 22.62 9.25
CA ARG A 158 3.68 22.67 8.05
C ARG A 158 3.28 21.59 7.05
N ILE A 159 3.03 20.37 7.54
CA ILE A 159 2.64 19.23 6.70
C ILE A 159 1.25 19.46 6.12
N ASN A 160 0.27 19.89 6.92
CA ASN A 160 -1.07 20.24 6.43
C ASN A 160 -1.01 21.36 5.38
N GLY A 161 -0.18 22.38 5.59
CA GLY A 161 0.05 23.44 4.60
C GLY A 161 0.63 22.91 3.30
N TRP A 162 1.59 21.98 3.37
CA TRP A 162 2.18 21.34 2.20
C TRP A 162 1.19 20.44 1.46
N VAL A 163 0.39 19.64 2.18
CA VAL A 163 -0.66 18.79 1.59
C VAL A 163 -1.74 19.63 0.90
N ILE A 164 -2.18 20.72 1.53
CA ILE A 164 -3.16 21.65 0.93
C ILE A 164 -2.57 22.33 -0.30
N TRP A 165 -1.29 22.72 -0.26
CA TRP A 165 -0.62 23.32 -1.43
C TRP A 165 -0.54 22.33 -2.60
N ILE A 166 -0.21 21.06 -2.34
CA ILE A 166 -0.27 19.99 -3.36
C ILE A 166 -1.69 19.89 -3.90
N TYR A 167 -2.69 19.78 -3.03
CA TYR A 167 -4.09 19.69 -3.41
C TYR A 167 -4.50 20.86 -4.33
N GLU A 168 -4.25 22.11 -3.92
CA GLU A 168 -4.53 23.31 -4.70
C GLU A 168 -3.76 23.32 -6.04
N SER A 169 -2.51 22.88 -6.06
CA SER A 169 -1.69 22.83 -7.28
C SER A 169 -2.15 21.77 -8.28
N PHE A 170 -2.75 20.67 -7.81
CA PHE A 170 -3.21 19.57 -8.66
C PHE A 170 -4.69 19.68 -9.06
N LEU A 171 -5.51 20.40 -8.29
CA LEU A 171 -6.96 20.53 -8.51
C LEU A 171 -7.40 21.91 -8.99
N ASP A 172 -6.47 22.89 -9.02
CA ASP A 172 -6.70 24.27 -9.47
C ASP A 172 -7.91 24.95 -8.80
N GLU A 173 -8.30 24.47 -7.62
CA GLU A 173 -9.47 24.91 -6.87
C GLU A 173 -9.01 25.55 -5.55
N PRO A 174 -9.12 26.89 -5.40
CA PRO A 174 -8.66 27.58 -4.20
C PRO A 174 -9.61 27.33 -3.03
N LEU A 175 -9.09 26.74 -1.95
CA LEU A 175 -9.88 26.49 -0.74
C LEU A 175 -10.19 27.80 0.01
N THR A 176 -11.47 28.01 0.34
CA THR A 176 -11.91 29.08 1.24
C THR A 176 -11.35 28.90 2.65
N LYS A 177 -11.10 30.02 3.36
CA LYS A 177 -10.44 30.03 4.69
C LYS A 177 -11.22 29.27 5.77
N GLU A 178 -12.53 29.16 5.64
CA GLU A 178 -13.40 28.42 6.57
C GLU A 178 -13.25 26.91 6.36
N HIS A 179 -13.29 26.45 5.12
CA HIS A 179 -13.03 25.06 4.74
C HIS A 179 -11.62 24.60 5.16
N ARG A 180 -10.64 25.50 5.12
CA ARG A 180 -9.26 25.21 5.54
C ARG A 180 -9.14 24.82 7.03
N LYS A 181 -10.02 25.34 7.91
CA LYS A 181 -10.04 24.97 9.34
C LYS A 181 -10.70 23.62 9.57
N GLU A 182 -11.78 23.34 8.85
CA GLU A 182 -12.51 22.07 8.94
C GLU A 182 -11.64 20.90 8.45
N ILE A 183 -11.01 21.08 7.28
CA ILE A 183 -10.08 20.13 6.67
C ILE A 183 -8.88 19.84 7.59
N HIS A 184 -8.44 20.79 8.41
CA HIS A 184 -7.33 20.56 9.33
C HIS A 184 -7.66 19.52 10.41
N ASN A 185 -8.91 19.50 10.88
CA ASN A 185 -9.36 18.56 11.90
C ASN A 185 -9.63 17.18 11.29
N GLU A 186 -10.16 17.15 10.06
CA GLU A 186 -10.30 15.92 9.29
C GLU A 186 -8.96 15.29 8.92
N LEU A 187 -7.97 16.09 8.50
CA LEU A 187 -6.62 15.60 8.19
C LEU A 187 -5.97 14.92 9.38
N LYS A 188 -6.22 15.39 10.60
CA LYS A 188 -5.70 14.75 11.81
C LYS A 188 -6.29 13.35 12.03
N ASN A 189 -7.60 13.17 11.78
CA ASN A 189 -8.25 11.86 11.88
C ASN A 189 -7.76 10.93 10.77
N ILE A 190 -7.60 11.45 9.55
CA ILE A 190 -7.04 10.71 8.42
C ILE A 190 -5.60 10.28 8.72
N ALA A 191 -4.76 11.17 9.24
CA ALA A 191 -3.38 10.88 9.63
C ALA A 191 -3.31 9.79 10.72
N LEU A 192 -4.25 9.81 11.69
CA LEU A 192 -4.30 8.77 12.73
C LEU A 192 -4.65 7.39 12.13
N VAL A 193 -5.63 7.32 11.23
CA VAL A 193 -5.98 6.08 10.53
C VAL A 193 -4.81 5.63 9.64
N LEU A 194 -4.18 6.57 8.94
CA LEU A 194 -3.04 6.30 8.06
C LEU A 194 -1.84 5.77 8.85
N LEU A 195 -1.54 6.31 10.02
CA LEU A 195 -0.50 5.81 10.92
C LEU A 195 -0.72 4.34 11.27
N MET A 196 -1.95 3.96 11.63
CA MET A 196 -2.28 2.56 11.94
C MET A 196 -2.10 1.65 10.72
N ILE A 197 -2.52 2.12 9.54
CA ILE A 197 -2.34 1.40 8.27
C ILE A 197 -0.86 1.24 7.93
N VAL A 198 -0.04 2.27 8.09
CA VAL A 198 1.40 2.26 7.80
C VAL A 198 2.13 1.30 8.73
N ILE A 199 1.79 1.28 10.03
CA ILE A 199 2.35 0.31 10.97
C ILE A 199 2.00 -1.12 10.56
N ALA A 200 0.72 -1.38 10.25
CA ALA A 200 0.29 -2.69 9.78
C ALA A 200 0.99 -3.10 8.47
N PHE A 201 1.16 -2.16 7.54
CA PHE A 201 1.89 -2.34 6.29
C PHE A 201 3.36 -2.68 6.53
N ILE A 202 4.06 -1.97 7.41
CA ILE A 202 5.47 -2.28 7.74
C ILE A 202 5.60 -3.68 8.31
N VAL A 203 4.73 -4.07 9.24
CA VAL A 203 4.72 -5.42 9.82
C VAL A 203 4.46 -6.46 8.73
N TYR A 204 3.47 -6.23 7.88
CA TYR A 204 3.14 -7.09 6.74
C TYR A 204 4.33 -7.28 5.80
N MET A 205 4.97 -6.18 5.39
CA MET A 205 6.12 -6.19 4.49
C MET A 205 7.35 -6.84 5.13
N ALA A 206 7.58 -6.62 6.43
CA ALA A 206 8.68 -7.26 7.17
C ALA A 206 8.48 -8.78 7.23
N LEU A 207 7.26 -9.26 7.53
CA LEU A 207 6.93 -10.68 7.51
C LEU A 207 7.12 -11.29 6.11
N GLY A 208 6.68 -10.60 5.07
CA GLY A 208 6.89 -11.00 3.68
C GLY A 208 8.37 -11.09 3.32
N LEU A 209 9.17 -10.09 3.70
CA LEU A 209 10.60 -10.07 3.44
C LEU A 209 11.32 -11.21 4.19
N CYS A 210 10.96 -11.46 5.45
CA CYS A 210 11.48 -12.58 6.23
C CYS A 210 11.15 -13.93 5.59
N ALA A 211 9.90 -14.12 5.13
CA ALA A 211 9.46 -15.33 4.42
C ALA A 211 10.30 -15.55 3.15
N THR A 212 10.39 -14.53 2.31
CA THR A 212 11.09 -14.61 1.01
C THR A 212 12.61 -14.81 1.21
N ARG A 213 13.21 -14.14 2.20
CA ARG A 213 14.62 -14.33 2.59
C ARG A 213 14.90 -15.76 3.08
N LYS A 214 14.02 -16.29 3.94
CA LYS A 214 14.16 -17.67 4.43
C LYS A 214 14.03 -18.66 3.27
N PHE A 215 13.07 -18.46 2.37
CA PHE A 215 12.93 -19.27 1.17
C PHE A 215 14.17 -19.23 0.27
N GLN A 216 14.77 -18.05 0.07
CA GLN A 216 16.04 -17.94 -0.67
C GLN A 216 17.16 -18.76 -0.01
N LYS A 217 17.32 -18.66 1.32
CA LYS A 217 18.33 -19.42 2.07
C LYS A 217 18.11 -20.93 1.97
N ASP A 218 16.86 -21.38 2.05
CA ASP A 218 16.51 -22.79 1.91
C ASP A 218 16.89 -23.30 0.50
N LEU A 219 16.61 -22.51 -0.56
CA LEU A 219 17.07 -22.84 -1.92
C LEU A 219 18.60 -22.86 -2.07
N GLU A 220 19.31 -21.93 -1.45
CA GLU A 220 20.78 -21.91 -1.48
C GLU A 220 21.39 -23.12 -0.75
N ARG A 221 20.73 -23.59 0.32
CA ARG A 221 21.14 -24.76 1.09
C ARG A 221 20.88 -26.06 0.34
N ASP A 222 19.67 -26.21 -0.21
CA ASP A 222 19.23 -27.46 -0.84
C ASP A 222 19.82 -27.64 -2.24
N TYR A 223 20.13 -26.53 -2.92
CA TYR A 223 20.65 -26.51 -4.29
C TYR A 223 21.83 -25.53 -4.40
N PRO A 224 23.02 -25.90 -3.87
CA PRO A 224 24.20 -25.05 -3.95
C PRO A 224 24.51 -24.76 -5.42
N GLN A 225 24.29 -23.50 -5.83
CA GLN A 225 24.70 -23.02 -7.14
C GLN A 225 26.23 -23.08 -7.20
N PHE A 226 26.79 -23.59 -8.29
CA PHE A 226 28.22 -23.50 -8.56
C PHE A 226 28.63 -22.02 -8.50
N ARG A 227 29.32 -21.62 -7.42
CA ARG A 227 29.94 -20.31 -7.35
C ARG A 227 31.26 -20.41 -8.12
N PRO A 228 31.50 -19.60 -9.16
CA PRO A 228 32.83 -19.53 -9.74
C PRO A 228 33.79 -19.12 -8.62
N VAL A 229 34.84 -19.92 -8.40
CA VAL A 229 35.90 -19.58 -7.46
C VAL A 229 36.43 -18.21 -7.87
N SER A 230 36.28 -17.23 -6.99
CA SER A 230 36.77 -15.87 -7.21
C SER A 230 38.29 -15.91 -7.37
N GLY A 231 38.78 -15.86 -8.62
CA GLY A 231 40.06 -15.29 -9.04
C GLY A 231 41.36 -15.80 -8.41
N GLN A 232 41.35 -16.76 -7.48
CA GLN A 232 42.58 -17.35 -6.99
C GLN A 232 43.02 -18.34 -8.05
N ALA A 233 43.92 -17.88 -8.93
CA ALA A 233 44.65 -18.76 -9.83
C ALA A 233 45.06 -19.99 -9.02
N PRO A 234 44.78 -21.22 -9.49
CA PRO A 234 45.23 -22.41 -8.78
C PRO A 234 46.72 -22.20 -8.55
N SER A 235 47.16 -22.12 -7.28
CA SER A 235 48.58 -22.10 -6.97
C SER A 235 49.15 -23.27 -7.75
N ALA A 236 50.02 -22.95 -8.72
CA ALA A 236 50.61 -23.96 -9.57
C ALA A 236 51.10 -25.08 -8.66
N PRO A 237 50.82 -26.36 -8.98
CA PRO A 237 51.32 -27.46 -8.17
C PRO A 237 52.83 -27.22 -7.95
N PRO A 238 53.34 -27.42 -6.71
CA PRO A 238 54.76 -27.21 -6.44
C PRO A 238 55.56 -27.94 -7.51
N GLN A 239 56.53 -27.26 -8.09
CA GLN A 239 57.34 -27.83 -9.17
C GLN A 239 57.85 -29.20 -8.68
N PRO A 240 57.68 -30.27 -9.48
CA PRO A 240 58.17 -31.58 -9.09
C PRO A 240 59.67 -31.45 -8.78
N PRO A 241 60.17 -32.12 -7.72
CA PRO A 241 61.57 -32.02 -7.34
C PRO A 241 62.45 -32.29 -8.55
N THR A 242 63.37 -31.37 -8.85
CA THR A 242 64.28 -31.47 -9.98
C THR A 242 65.09 -32.76 -9.82
N ASN A 243 64.74 -33.78 -10.62
CA ASN A 243 65.42 -35.06 -10.54
C ASN A 243 66.85 -34.89 -11.09
N PRO A 244 67.89 -35.07 -10.26
CA PRO A 244 69.29 -34.87 -10.68
C PRO A 244 69.75 -35.87 -11.75
N ASN A 245 68.95 -36.90 -12.05
CA ASN A 245 69.26 -37.93 -13.04
C ASN A 245 68.81 -37.60 -14.48
N TYR A 246 68.21 -36.45 -14.74
CA TYR A 246 67.92 -36.05 -16.12
C TYR A 246 69.15 -35.40 -16.77
N PRO A 247 69.73 -36.00 -17.83
CA PRO A 247 70.79 -35.35 -18.58
C PRO A 247 70.24 -34.07 -19.24
N LYS A 248 70.94 -32.95 -19.06
CA LYS A 248 70.63 -31.71 -19.79
C LYS A 248 70.79 -32.00 -21.27
N ALA A 249 69.71 -31.81 -22.05
CA ALA A 249 69.79 -31.86 -23.50
C ALA A 249 70.79 -30.79 -23.96
N ILE A 250 71.78 -31.24 -24.74
CA ILE A 250 72.78 -30.41 -25.42
C ILE A 250 72.14 -29.82 -26.67
#